data_AF-A0AAE4S5D1-F1
#
_entry.id   AF-A0AAE4S5D1-F1
#
_cell.length_a   1.000
_cell.length_b   1.000
_cell.length_c   1.000
_cell.angle_alpha   90.00
_cell.angle_beta   90.00
_cell.angle_gamma   90.00
#
_symmetry.space_group_name_H-M   'P 1'
#
loop_
_entity.id
_entity.type
_entity.pdbx_description
1 polymer ?
#
loop_
_entity_poly.entity_id
_entity_poly.type
_entity_poly.pdbx_seq_one_letter_code
_entity_poly.pdbx_strand_id
1 'polypeptide(L)'
;MILNRIYYQRANSRMRILIPLLLLCVSMPSWAQRQFDIEVIIFKRAVDAESTTESWPNQLPKIDMENVGSLESESYRRSKGVTLLPRSSFRLNAQEAALNNHAGFKVLKHVAWRQGDRGKSSAPIFRIVGGRDFSDSYHADGSPINGSTQTFSTDGYSEETVNGPLYELDGRFQIYVQHYLFAETTLDLREPSVREVRFEPTSTEQLADDLGEVDGNVQVGNLAEISPTITEEKFLKSYRMDQKRRMRSSETHYLDNPLMGMIIQVRRVR
;
A
#
# COMPACT_ATOMS: atom_id res chain seq x y z
N MET A 1 -2.90 84.99 27.38
CA MET A 1 -3.14 84.37 26.05
C MET A 1 -1.84 83.70 25.64
N ILE A 2 -1.85 82.47 25.10
CA ILE A 2 -0.67 81.69 24.64
C ILE A 2 0.01 80.79 25.71
N LEU A 3 -0.74 79.93 26.40
CA LEU A 3 -0.11 78.83 27.16
C LEU A 3 -0.85 77.47 27.07
N ASN A 4 -1.64 77.26 26.01
CA ASN A 4 -2.44 76.04 25.91
C ASN A 4 -2.53 75.49 24.47
N ARG A 5 -1.39 75.30 23.79
CA ARG A 5 -1.43 74.80 22.40
C ARG A 5 -0.32 73.86 21.92
N ILE A 6 0.50 73.28 22.80
CA ILE A 6 1.61 72.41 22.33
C ILE A 6 1.55 70.96 22.87
N TYR A 7 0.66 70.63 23.81
CA TYR A 7 0.53 69.24 24.27
C TYR A 7 -0.34 68.33 23.38
N TYR A 8 -1.03 68.87 22.38
CA TYR A 8 -1.99 68.11 21.56
C TYR A 8 -1.44 67.55 20.23
N GLN A 9 -0.13 67.63 19.97
CA GLN A 9 0.44 67.18 18.68
C GLN A 9 1.31 65.91 18.74
N ARG A 10 1.60 65.35 19.92
CA ARG A 10 2.48 64.18 20.02
C ARG A 10 1.77 62.82 20.18
N ALA A 11 0.46 62.81 20.47
CA ALA A 11 -0.33 61.58 20.60
C ALA A 11 -0.91 61.07 19.27
N ASN A 12 -1.13 61.95 18.28
CA ASN A 12 -1.79 61.60 17.01
C ASN A 12 -0.89 60.90 15.98
N SER A 13 0.43 60.84 16.19
CA SER A 13 1.34 60.16 15.25
C SER A 13 1.33 58.64 15.43
N ARG A 14 1.21 58.14 16.66
CA ARG A 14 1.16 56.68 16.93
C ARG A 14 -0.16 56.03 16.54
N MET A 15 -1.28 56.75 16.66
CA MET A 15 -2.61 56.23 16.30
C MET A 15 -2.87 56.19 14.78
N ARG A 16 -2.19 57.04 14.01
CA ARG A 16 -2.28 57.07 12.53
C ARG A 16 -1.58 55.91 11.82
N ILE A 17 -0.65 55.21 12.50
CA ILE A 17 0.02 54.00 11.99
C ILE A 17 -0.75 52.72 12.39
N LEU A 18 -1.45 52.75 13.52
CA LEU A 18 -2.24 51.60 14.01
C LEU A 18 -3.49 51.32 13.15
N ILE A 19 -4.17 52.35 12.67
CA ILE A 19 -5.36 52.21 11.83
C ILE A 19 -5.08 51.52 10.48
N PRO A 20 -4.06 51.90 9.68
CA PRO A 20 -3.74 51.18 8.45
C PRO A 20 -3.18 49.77 8.71
N LEU A 21 -2.47 49.55 9.82
CA LEU A 21 -1.99 48.23 10.21
C LEU A 21 -3.16 47.27 10.53
N LEU A 22 -4.18 47.78 11.25
CA LEU A 22 -5.36 47.00 11.62
C LEU A 22 -6.26 46.70 10.40
N LEU A 23 -6.35 47.64 9.45
CA LEU A 23 -7.01 47.43 8.15
C LEU A 23 -6.28 46.40 7.27
N LEU A 24 -4.94 46.35 7.32
CA LEU A 24 -4.15 45.34 6.59
C LEU A 24 -4.38 43.91 7.12
N CYS A 25 -4.58 43.76 8.44
CA CYS A 25 -4.92 42.48 9.06
C CYS A 25 -6.34 41.99 8.71
N VAL A 26 -7.30 42.91 8.48
CA VAL A 26 -8.67 42.56 8.05
C VAL A 26 -8.74 42.21 6.56
N SER A 27 -7.80 42.70 5.74
CA SER A 27 -7.73 42.39 4.32
C SER A 27 -6.95 41.11 3.97
N MET A 28 -6.44 40.36 4.96
CA MET A 28 -5.83 39.07 4.66
C MET A 28 -6.93 38.12 4.16
N PRO A 29 -6.85 37.58 2.93
CA PRO A 29 -7.78 36.55 2.51
C PRO A 29 -7.70 35.42 3.55
N SER A 30 -8.85 34.98 4.06
CA SER A 30 -8.89 33.71 4.80
C SER A 30 -8.41 32.64 3.83
N TRP A 31 -7.20 32.11 4.05
CA TRP A 31 -6.73 30.90 3.38
C TRP A 31 -7.55 29.75 3.95
N ALA A 32 -8.84 29.68 3.61
CA ALA A 32 -9.71 28.58 3.94
C ALA A 32 -9.22 27.38 3.14
N GLN A 33 -8.28 26.64 3.71
CA GLN A 33 -7.75 25.42 3.12
C GLN A 33 -8.93 24.48 2.85
N ARG A 34 -9.13 24.06 1.60
CA ARG A 34 -10.27 23.20 1.27
C ARG A 34 -10.04 21.86 1.94
N GLN A 35 -11.05 21.37 2.65
CA GLN A 35 -11.01 20.03 3.24
C GLN A 35 -11.86 19.06 2.44
N PHE A 36 -11.43 17.81 2.43
CA PHE A 36 -12.10 16.71 1.78
C PHE A 36 -12.28 15.54 2.75
N ASP A 37 -13.45 14.92 2.71
CA ASP A 37 -13.71 13.61 3.26
C ASP A 37 -13.38 12.57 2.18
N ILE A 38 -12.36 11.75 2.43
CA ILE A 38 -11.94 10.64 1.58
C ILE A 38 -12.49 9.36 2.21
N GLU A 39 -13.13 8.53 1.41
CA GLU A 39 -13.65 7.24 1.83
C GLU A 39 -13.24 6.18 0.81
N VAL A 40 -12.68 5.07 1.32
CA VAL A 40 -12.07 4.03 0.51
C VAL A 40 -12.55 2.66 0.97
N ILE A 41 -13.00 1.84 0.02
CA ILE A 41 -13.22 0.40 0.18
C ILE A 41 -12.21 -0.32 -0.69
N ILE A 42 -11.45 -1.24 -0.11
CA ILE A 42 -10.58 -2.18 -0.83
C ILE A 42 -11.10 -3.58 -0.60
N PHE A 43 -11.24 -4.33 -1.67
CA PHE A 43 -11.78 -5.68 -1.64
C PHE A 43 -11.00 -6.57 -2.60
N LYS A 44 -10.97 -7.87 -2.30
CA LYS A 44 -10.47 -8.89 -3.22
C LYS A 44 -11.61 -9.63 -3.91
N ARG A 45 -11.29 -10.22 -5.05
CA ARG A 45 -12.19 -11.02 -5.88
C ARG A 45 -11.94 -12.49 -5.59
N ALA A 46 -12.99 -13.29 -5.48
CA ALA A 46 -12.89 -14.75 -5.35
C ALA A 46 -12.80 -15.38 -6.76
N VAL A 47 -11.72 -15.04 -7.47
CA VAL A 47 -11.38 -15.64 -8.77
C VAL A 47 -10.10 -16.44 -8.58
N ASP A 48 -9.98 -17.55 -9.28
CA ASP A 48 -8.74 -18.30 -9.31
C ASP A 48 -7.70 -17.50 -10.09
N ALA A 49 -6.64 -17.08 -9.42
CA ALA A 49 -5.59 -16.27 -10.02
C ALA A 49 -4.87 -17.01 -11.17
N GLU A 50 -4.86 -18.35 -11.15
CA GLU A 50 -4.24 -19.18 -12.19
C GLU A 50 -5.11 -19.27 -13.45
N SER A 51 -6.42 -18.98 -13.33
CA SER A 51 -7.35 -18.96 -14.46
C SER A 51 -7.31 -17.64 -15.26
N THR A 52 -6.60 -16.63 -14.78
CA THR A 52 -6.50 -15.32 -15.43
C THR A 52 -5.42 -15.36 -16.52
N THR A 53 -5.72 -14.82 -17.71
CA THR A 53 -4.80 -14.77 -18.88
C THR A 53 -3.56 -13.88 -18.65
N GLU A 54 -3.36 -13.34 -17.45
CA GLU A 54 -2.31 -12.38 -17.13
C GLU A 54 -1.11 -13.08 -16.50
N SER A 55 0.05 -12.94 -17.13
CA SER A 55 1.31 -13.51 -16.63
C SER A 55 1.91 -12.58 -15.57
N TRP A 56 1.72 -12.94 -14.30
CA TRP A 56 2.30 -12.20 -13.17
C TRP A 56 3.70 -12.71 -12.83
N PRO A 57 4.68 -11.83 -12.59
CA PRO A 57 6.01 -12.25 -12.14
C PRO A 57 5.90 -12.91 -10.76
N ASN A 58 6.74 -13.92 -10.51
CA ASN A 58 6.76 -14.60 -9.21
C ASN A 58 7.35 -13.72 -8.09
N GLN A 59 8.18 -12.75 -8.46
CA GLN A 59 8.77 -11.79 -7.53
C GLN A 59 8.49 -10.37 -8.01
N LEU A 60 7.96 -9.55 -7.11
CA LEU A 60 7.68 -8.14 -7.36
C LEU A 60 8.76 -7.27 -6.71
N PRO A 61 9.10 -6.11 -7.30
CA PRO A 61 9.99 -5.16 -6.64
C PRO A 61 9.35 -4.68 -5.32
N LYS A 62 10.15 -4.42 -4.29
CA LYS A 62 9.63 -3.92 -3.01
C LYS A 62 8.92 -2.58 -3.20
N ILE A 63 7.79 -2.39 -2.52
CA ILE A 63 7.11 -1.08 -2.49
C ILE A 63 7.96 -0.12 -1.66
N ASP A 64 8.28 1.03 -2.23
CA ASP A 64 8.92 2.11 -1.48
C ASP A 64 7.96 2.67 -0.42
N MET A 65 8.41 2.59 0.84
CA MET A 65 7.67 3.02 2.02
C MET A 65 8.23 4.33 2.62
N GLU A 66 9.07 5.06 1.89
CA GLU A 66 9.58 6.35 2.33
C GLU A 66 8.43 7.35 2.57
N ASN A 67 8.47 8.07 3.70
CA ASN A 67 7.48 9.08 4.11
C ASN A 67 6.04 8.55 4.30
N VAL A 68 5.86 7.23 4.23
CA VAL A 68 4.58 6.57 4.46
C VAL A 68 4.30 6.51 5.96
N GLY A 69 3.14 7.01 6.38
CA GLY A 69 2.68 6.93 7.76
C GLY A 69 1.49 5.99 7.93
N SER A 70 1.24 5.59 9.17
CA SER A 70 0.04 4.81 9.51
C SER A 70 -1.18 5.72 9.68
N LEU A 71 -2.33 5.29 9.16
CA LEU A 71 -3.62 5.91 9.48
C LEU A 71 -3.95 5.84 10.96
N GLU A 72 -3.44 4.85 11.70
CA GLU A 72 -3.67 4.67 13.13
C GLU A 72 -2.76 5.56 14.00
N SER A 73 -1.65 6.06 13.44
CA SER A 73 -0.73 6.95 14.15
C SER A 73 -1.30 8.36 14.32
N GLU A 74 -1.66 8.71 15.55
CA GLU A 74 -2.18 10.05 15.86
C GLU A 74 -1.15 11.15 15.59
N SER A 75 0.12 10.92 15.91
CA SER A 75 1.19 11.89 15.66
C SER A 75 1.37 12.16 14.16
N TYR A 76 1.36 11.12 13.33
CA TYR A 76 1.41 11.28 11.88
C TYR A 76 0.19 12.02 11.36
N ARG A 77 -1.03 11.60 11.76
CA ARG A 77 -2.27 12.28 11.39
C ARG A 77 -2.25 13.77 11.77
N ARG A 78 -1.85 14.09 13.00
CA ARG A 78 -1.77 15.47 13.51
C ARG A 78 -0.77 16.31 12.71
N SER A 79 0.42 15.78 12.43
CA SER A 79 1.43 16.48 11.62
C SER A 79 0.95 16.75 10.19
N LYS A 80 0.08 15.88 9.66
CA LYS A 80 -0.55 16.02 8.35
C LYS A 80 -1.94 16.65 8.41
N GLY A 81 -2.42 17.15 9.55
CA GLY A 81 -3.78 17.72 9.68
C GLY A 81 -4.88 16.80 9.15
N VAL A 82 -4.79 15.51 9.46
CA VAL A 82 -5.73 14.46 9.07
C VAL A 82 -6.56 14.04 10.28
N THR A 83 -7.85 13.78 10.06
CA THR A 83 -8.77 13.29 11.09
C THR A 83 -9.48 12.04 10.60
N LEU A 84 -9.48 10.95 11.37
CA LEU A 84 -10.29 9.77 11.04
C LEU A 84 -11.78 10.11 11.17
N LEU A 85 -12.58 9.61 10.24
CA LEU A 85 -14.02 9.80 10.28
C LEU A 85 -14.69 8.57 10.91
N PRO A 86 -15.72 8.75 11.75
CA PRO A 86 -16.47 7.63 12.31
C PRO A 86 -17.34 6.97 11.23
N ARG A 87 -17.68 5.69 11.43
CA ARG A 87 -18.58 4.90 10.54
C ARG A 87 -19.90 5.61 10.22
N SER A 88 -20.42 6.45 11.11
CA SER A 88 -21.64 7.26 10.88
C SER A 88 -21.47 8.33 9.78
N SER A 89 -20.25 8.72 9.46
CA SER A 89 -19.92 9.69 8.41
C SER A 89 -19.71 9.05 7.03
N PHE A 90 -19.67 7.72 6.98
CA PHE A 90 -19.45 6.95 5.75
C PHE A 90 -20.66 7.08 4.82
N ARG A 91 -20.41 7.03 3.52
CA ARG A 91 -21.39 7.11 2.42
C ARG A 91 -21.35 5.89 1.51
N LEU A 92 -20.35 5.03 1.68
CA LEU A 92 -20.16 3.80 0.91
C LEU A 92 -20.61 2.54 1.67
N ASN A 93 -21.32 2.67 2.81
CA ASN A 93 -21.82 1.53 3.59
C ASN A 93 -22.70 0.57 2.77
N ALA A 94 -23.50 1.10 1.84
CA ALA A 94 -24.33 0.27 0.95
C ALA A 94 -23.47 -0.57 -0.01
N GLN A 95 -22.37 0.00 -0.51
CA GLN A 95 -21.41 -0.66 -1.40
C GLN A 95 -20.61 -1.72 -0.64
N GLU A 96 -20.17 -1.43 0.59
CA GLU A 96 -19.53 -2.43 1.46
C GLU A 96 -20.47 -3.61 1.72
N ALA A 97 -21.75 -3.34 2.05
CA ALA A 97 -22.75 -4.39 2.26
C ALA A 97 -22.99 -5.22 0.98
N ALA A 98 -23.13 -4.57 -0.18
CA ALA A 98 -23.30 -5.25 -1.46
C ALA A 98 -22.11 -6.16 -1.79
N LEU A 99 -20.88 -5.70 -1.54
CA LEU A 99 -19.67 -6.50 -1.74
C LEU A 99 -19.63 -7.71 -0.80
N ASN A 100 -19.91 -7.52 0.49
CA ASN A 100 -19.88 -8.60 1.48
C ASN A 100 -21.00 -9.63 1.28
N ASN A 101 -22.13 -9.24 0.67
CA ASN A 101 -23.24 -10.15 0.37
C ASN A 101 -23.03 -10.95 -0.92
N HIS A 102 -21.98 -10.69 -1.69
CA HIS A 102 -21.71 -11.34 -2.96
C HIS A 102 -20.52 -12.30 -2.83
N ALA A 103 -20.72 -13.59 -3.12
CA ALA A 103 -19.70 -14.64 -2.94
C ALA A 103 -18.39 -14.38 -3.72
N GLY A 104 -18.46 -13.63 -4.81
CA GLY A 104 -17.30 -13.25 -5.62
C GLY A 104 -16.40 -12.17 -5.01
N PHE A 105 -16.72 -11.58 -3.85
CA PHE A 105 -15.94 -10.49 -3.27
C PHE A 105 -15.75 -10.62 -1.75
N LYS A 106 -14.66 -10.07 -1.25
CA LYS A 106 -14.41 -9.93 0.19
C LYS A 106 -13.78 -8.58 0.48
N VAL A 107 -14.42 -7.77 1.32
CA VAL A 107 -13.87 -6.49 1.76
C VAL A 107 -12.67 -6.73 2.69
N LEU A 108 -11.53 -6.11 2.36
CA LEU A 108 -10.29 -6.18 3.14
C LEU A 108 -10.10 -4.94 4.02
N LYS A 109 -10.57 -3.78 3.56
CA LYS A 109 -10.50 -2.51 4.30
C LYS A 109 -11.65 -1.60 3.90
N HIS A 110 -12.30 -0.97 4.87
CA HIS A 110 -13.19 0.17 4.67
C HIS A 110 -12.80 1.26 5.68
N VAL A 111 -12.35 2.41 5.17
CA VAL A 111 -11.87 3.52 6.01
C VAL A 111 -12.22 4.86 5.39
N ALA A 112 -12.47 5.86 6.24
CA ALA A 112 -12.64 7.23 5.81
C ALA A 112 -11.87 8.19 6.72
N TRP A 113 -11.33 9.25 6.13
CA TRP A 113 -10.62 10.31 6.83
C TRP A 113 -10.87 11.65 6.16
N ARG A 114 -10.63 12.72 6.91
CA ARG A 114 -10.62 14.09 6.44
C ARG A 114 -9.19 14.58 6.29
N GLN A 115 -8.88 15.24 5.18
CA GLN A 115 -7.60 15.93 4.97
C GLN A 115 -7.79 17.24 4.19
N GLY A 116 -6.76 18.08 4.19
CA GLY A 116 -6.69 19.29 3.35
C GLY A 116 -6.32 19.02 1.89
N ASP A 117 -6.40 20.07 1.07
CA ASP A 117 -6.10 20.11 -0.36
C ASP A 117 -4.60 20.23 -0.70
N ARG A 118 -3.74 19.55 0.07
CA ARG A 118 -2.29 19.61 -0.13
C ARG A 118 -1.85 18.99 -1.46
N GLY A 119 -0.78 19.54 -2.03
CA GLY A 119 -0.10 19.02 -3.22
C GLY A 119 0.68 17.73 -2.98
N LYS A 120 1.08 17.06 -4.08
CA LYS A 120 1.73 15.72 -4.03
C LYS A 120 2.88 15.62 -3.03
N SER A 121 3.72 16.65 -2.90
CA SER A 121 4.88 16.63 -2.00
C SER A 121 4.54 16.78 -0.51
N SER A 122 3.37 17.31 -0.16
CA SER A 122 2.98 17.60 1.23
C SER A 122 1.74 16.85 1.70
N ALA A 123 0.97 16.28 0.77
CA ALA A 123 -0.16 15.41 1.07
C ALA A 123 0.30 14.15 1.83
N PRO A 124 -0.51 13.63 2.78
CA PRO A 124 -0.17 12.42 3.51
C PRO A 124 -0.09 11.22 2.56
N ILE A 125 0.88 10.34 2.81
CA ILE A 125 0.95 9.01 2.17
C ILE A 125 0.68 8.00 3.27
N PHE A 126 -0.34 7.17 3.09
CA PHE A 126 -0.75 6.19 4.10
C PHE A 126 -0.34 4.79 3.71
N ARG A 127 0.19 4.03 4.68
CA ARG A 127 0.28 2.58 4.59
C ARG A 127 -1.13 2.03 4.77
N ILE A 128 -1.59 1.25 3.81
CA ILE A 128 -2.89 0.61 3.86
C ILE A 128 -2.68 -0.88 4.02
N VAL A 129 -3.11 -1.40 5.16
CA VAL A 129 -3.09 -2.83 5.48
C VAL A 129 -4.50 -3.35 5.73
N GLY A 130 -4.73 -4.62 5.41
CA GLY A 130 -6.01 -5.30 5.64
C GLY A 130 -5.93 -6.80 5.41
N GLY A 131 -7.04 -7.49 5.70
CA GLY A 131 -7.14 -8.94 5.58
C GLY A 131 -6.37 -9.70 6.67
N ARG A 132 -5.97 -10.93 6.36
CA ARG A 132 -5.26 -11.84 7.27
C ARG A 132 -3.79 -11.45 7.45
N ASP A 133 -3.19 -11.79 8.58
CA ASP A 133 -1.74 -11.76 8.76
C ASP A 133 -1.18 -13.16 8.47
N PHE A 134 -0.12 -13.23 7.66
CA PHE A 134 0.54 -14.45 7.22
C PHE A 134 1.89 -14.68 7.89
N SER A 135 2.32 -13.79 8.80
CA SER A 135 3.64 -13.83 9.42
C SER A 135 3.89 -15.09 10.27
N ASP A 136 2.84 -15.78 10.72
CA ASP A 136 2.95 -17.06 11.43
C ASP A 136 3.23 -18.27 10.51
N SER A 137 3.03 -18.13 9.19
CA SER A 137 3.13 -19.24 8.22
C SER A 137 4.14 -18.99 7.11
N TYR A 138 4.47 -17.74 6.83
CA TYR A 138 5.33 -17.35 5.71
C TYR A 138 6.35 -16.29 6.11
N HIS A 139 7.53 -16.37 5.53
CA HIS A 139 8.53 -15.30 5.55
C HIS A 139 8.13 -14.15 4.60
N ALA A 140 8.82 -13.01 4.71
CA ALA A 140 8.53 -11.82 3.91
C ALA A 140 8.76 -12.01 2.40
N ASP A 141 9.63 -12.96 2.02
CA ASP A 141 9.87 -13.39 0.64
C ASP A 141 8.77 -14.31 0.09
N GLY A 142 7.84 -14.74 0.94
CA GLY A 142 6.73 -15.63 0.62
C GLY A 142 7.02 -17.12 0.77
N SER A 143 8.21 -17.51 1.24
CA SER A 143 8.54 -18.90 1.55
C SER A 143 7.82 -19.39 2.82
N PRO A 144 7.41 -20.67 2.89
CA PRO A 144 6.71 -21.21 4.05
C PRO A 144 7.69 -21.47 5.22
N ILE A 145 7.29 -21.13 6.45
CA ILE A 145 8.14 -21.30 7.65
C ILE A 145 8.41 -22.78 7.99
N ASN A 146 7.44 -23.66 7.74
CA ASN A 146 7.52 -25.10 8.05
C ASN A 146 7.54 -26.01 6.81
N GLY A 147 7.75 -25.44 5.61
CA GLY A 147 7.88 -26.23 4.38
C GLY A 147 9.33 -26.66 4.17
N SER A 148 9.55 -27.91 3.78
CA SER A 148 10.85 -28.40 3.35
C SER A 148 11.25 -27.74 2.02
N THR A 149 11.79 -26.53 2.06
CA THR A 149 12.40 -25.90 0.89
C THR A 149 13.90 -25.94 1.07
N GLN A 150 14.58 -26.74 0.23
CA GLN A 150 16.00 -26.51 -0.05
C GLN A 150 16.12 -25.09 -0.58
N THR A 151 16.69 -24.21 0.22
CA THR A 151 16.95 -22.83 -0.13
C THR A 151 17.93 -22.83 -1.31
N PHE A 152 17.44 -22.63 -2.53
CA PHE A 152 18.30 -22.24 -3.64
C PHE A 152 18.69 -20.78 -3.41
N SER A 153 19.67 -20.58 -2.54
CA SER A 153 20.43 -19.35 -2.43
C SER A 153 21.33 -19.24 -3.67
N THR A 154 20.77 -18.82 -4.80
CA THR A 154 21.58 -18.23 -5.86
C THR A 154 21.83 -16.79 -5.45
N ASP A 155 23.09 -16.49 -5.18
CA ASP A 155 23.66 -15.23 -4.69
C ASP A 155 23.48 -14.97 -3.18
N GLY A 156 24.62 -14.92 -2.48
CA GLY A 156 24.77 -14.81 -1.03
C GLY A 156 24.35 -13.48 -0.42
N TYR A 157 23.08 -13.12 -0.57
CA TYR A 157 22.43 -12.11 0.25
C TYR A 157 21.46 -12.81 1.20
N SER A 158 21.89 -13.00 2.45
CA SER A 158 20.97 -13.30 3.53
C SER A 158 20.11 -12.06 3.75
N GLU A 159 18.90 -12.03 3.18
CA GLU A 159 17.90 -11.05 3.62
C GLU A 159 17.65 -11.32 5.10
N GLU A 160 17.99 -10.35 5.96
CA GLU A 160 17.61 -10.40 7.36
C GLU A 160 16.10 -10.60 7.42
N THR A 161 15.67 -11.73 7.99
CA THR A 161 14.28 -12.06 8.23
C THR A 161 13.73 -11.10 9.29
N VAL A 162 13.34 -9.90 8.85
CA VAL A 162 12.60 -8.97 9.68
C VAL A 162 11.23 -9.60 9.90
N ASN A 163 11.07 -10.29 11.03
CA ASN A 163 9.79 -10.82 11.54
C ASN A 163 8.85 -9.65 11.88
N GLY A 164 8.27 -9.06 10.86
CA GLY A 164 7.19 -8.08 10.95
C GLY A 164 5.86 -8.68 10.48
N PRO A 165 4.74 -7.99 10.73
CA PRO A 165 3.44 -8.45 10.25
C PRO A 165 3.40 -8.51 8.72
N LEU A 166 2.79 -9.57 8.18
CA LEU A 166 2.73 -9.87 6.76
C LEU A 166 1.27 -9.93 6.30
N TYR A 167 0.68 -8.77 6.06
CA TYR A 167 -0.74 -8.67 5.75
C TYR A 167 -1.10 -9.13 4.33
N GLU A 168 -2.30 -9.71 4.20
CA GLU A 168 -2.95 -10.09 2.94
C GLU A 168 -3.06 -8.90 1.98
N LEU A 169 -3.32 -7.70 2.49
CA LEU A 169 -3.21 -6.45 1.75
C LEU A 169 -2.16 -5.57 2.40
N ASP A 170 -1.20 -5.06 1.64
CA ASP A 170 -0.24 -4.05 2.10
C ASP A 170 0.19 -3.13 0.95
N GLY A 171 0.53 -1.90 1.27
CA GLY A 171 1.08 -0.94 0.31
C GLY A 171 0.76 0.48 0.69
N ARG A 172 0.86 1.38 -0.29
CA ARG A 172 0.74 2.82 -0.09
C ARG A 172 -0.43 3.41 -0.88
N PHE A 173 -1.06 4.42 -0.28
CA PHE A 173 -2.16 5.17 -0.87
C PHE A 173 -1.98 6.66 -0.63
N GLN A 174 -2.15 7.46 -1.67
CA GLN A 174 -2.03 8.92 -1.61
C GLN A 174 -3.19 9.60 -2.34
N ILE A 175 -3.85 10.54 -1.66
CA ILE A 175 -4.74 11.52 -2.28
C ILE A 175 -4.10 12.89 -2.19
N TYR A 176 -4.02 13.60 -3.31
CA TYR A 176 -3.43 14.94 -3.35
C TYR A 176 -4.12 15.84 -4.38
N VAL A 177 -3.98 17.16 -4.22
CA VAL A 177 -4.58 18.17 -5.10
C VAL A 177 -3.49 18.97 -5.81
N GLN A 178 -3.60 19.07 -7.12
CA GLN A 178 -2.84 20.03 -7.95
C GLN A 178 -3.86 20.91 -8.69
N HIS A 179 -3.84 20.93 -10.02
CA HIS A 179 -4.97 21.43 -10.82
C HIS A 179 -6.20 20.54 -10.70
N TYR A 180 -6.00 19.27 -10.35
CA TYR A 180 -7.04 18.27 -10.14
C TYR A 180 -6.77 17.46 -8.88
N LEU A 181 -7.78 16.74 -8.42
CA LEU A 181 -7.63 15.72 -7.39
C LEU A 181 -7.06 14.45 -8.02
N PHE A 182 -6.08 13.82 -7.38
CA PHE A 182 -5.50 12.55 -7.82
C PHE A 182 -5.55 11.52 -6.70
N ALA A 183 -5.77 10.27 -7.09
CA ALA A 183 -5.56 9.09 -6.28
C ALA A 183 -4.40 8.27 -6.89
N GLU A 184 -3.37 7.99 -6.08
CA GLU A 184 -2.20 7.20 -6.47
C GLU A 184 -2.03 6.07 -5.45
N THR A 185 -1.89 4.84 -5.93
CA THR A 185 -1.80 3.67 -5.06
C THR A 185 -0.92 2.60 -5.66
N THR A 186 -0.12 1.98 -4.79
CA THR A 186 0.64 0.78 -5.09
C THR A 186 0.34 -0.19 -3.96
N LEU A 187 -0.39 -1.25 -4.24
CA LEU A 187 -0.86 -2.25 -3.26
C LEU A 187 -0.49 -3.65 -3.74
N ASP A 188 -0.08 -4.49 -2.80
CA ASP A 188 0.12 -5.92 -2.99
C ASP A 188 -1.01 -6.67 -2.27
N LEU A 189 -1.66 -7.56 -3.01
CA LEU A 189 -2.55 -8.59 -2.49
C LEU A 189 -1.76 -9.92 -2.41
N ARG A 190 -1.66 -10.51 -1.22
CA ARG A 190 -0.96 -11.77 -0.97
C ARG A 190 -1.95 -12.92 -0.85
N GLU A 191 -1.73 -13.97 -1.63
CA GLU A 191 -2.54 -15.19 -1.58
C GLU A 191 -1.66 -16.44 -1.60
N PRO A 192 -1.96 -17.45 -0.76
CA PRO A 192 -1.32 -18.75 -0.86
C PRO A 192 -1.58 -19.37 -2.24
N SER A 193 -0.51 -19.83 -2.90
CA SER A 193 -0.55 -20.49 -4.21
C SER A 193 0.37 -21.72 -4.19
N VAL A 194 0.21 -22.60 -5.18
CA VAL A 194 1.02 -23.80 -5.36
C VAL A 194 1.73 -23.67 -6.71
N ARG A 195 3.01 -24.00 -6.77
CA ARG A 195 3.76 -24.10 -8.04
C ARG A 195 4.35 -25.48 -8.20
N GLU A 196 4.31 -26.01 -9.42
CA GLU A 196 5.08 -27.19 -9.79
C GLU A 196 6.53 -26.77 -10.01
N VAL A 197 7.45 -27.24 -9.16
CA VAL A 197 8.88 -27.12 -9.41
C VAL A 197 9.35 -28.42 -10.07
N ARG A 198 9.85 -28.32 -11.30
CA ARG A 198 10.54 -29.42 -11.97
C ARG A 198 11.99 -29.41 -11.52
N PHE A 199 12.40 -30.46 -10.83
CA PHE A 199 13.83 -30.69 -10.58
C PHE A 199 14.44 -31.35 -11.81
N GLU A 200 15.44 -30.69 -12.39
CA GLU A 200 16.38 -31.37 -13.28
C GLU A 200 17.23 -32.30 -12.40
N PRO A 201 17.31 -33.59 -12.72
CA PRO A 201 18.11 -34.53 -11.95
C PRO A 201 19.57 -34.08 -11.99
N THR A 202 20.20 -33.98 -10.82
CA THR A 202 21.66 -33.86 -10.70
C THR A 202 22.28 -34.97 -11.53
N SER A 203 23.08 -34.62 -12.54
CA SER A 203 23.68 -35.60 -13.44
C SER A 203 24.47 -36.62 -12.62
N THR A 204 24.30 -37.91 -12.94
CA THR A 204 24.97 -39.05 -12.29
C THR A 204 26.50 -38.93 -12.22
N GLU A 205 27.09 -38.03 -13.01
CA GLU A 205 28.52 -37.71 -12.98
C GLU A 205 28.97 -37.09 -11.65
N GLN A 206 28.11 -36.30 -10.98
CA GLN A 206 28.44 -35.69 -9.68
C GLN A 206 28.30 -36.67 -8.50
N LEU A 207 27.49 -37.72 -8.64
CA LEU A 207 27.34 -38.76 -7.61
C LEU A 207 28.47 -39.80 -7.66
N ALA A 208 29.13 -39.94 -8.82
CA ALA A 208 30.29 -40.82 -8.98
C ALA A 208 31.57 -40.26 -8.34
N ASP A 209 31.67 -38.94 -8.17
CA ASP A 209 32.83 -38.29 -7.53
C ASP A 209 32.81 -38.42 -5.99
N ASP A 210 31.63 -38.65 -5.39
CA ASP A 210 31.44 -38.79 -3.94
C ASP A 210 31.48 -40.26 -3.45
N LEU A 211 31.42 -41.23 -4.38
CA LEU A 211 31.55 -42.66 -4.12
C LEU A 211 32.81 -43.16 -4.81
N GLY A 212 33.95 -43.02 -4.13
CA GLY A 212 35.28 -43.34 -4.65
C GLY A 212 35.36 -44.64 -5.47
N GLU A 213 36.12 -44.54 -6.55
CA GLU A 213 36.39 -45.57 -7.57
C GLU A 213 36.65 -46.96 -6.96
N VAL A 214 35.70 -47.89 -7.13
CA VAL A 214 35.89 -49.30 -6.79
C VAL A 214 36.28 -50.05 -8.05
N ASP A 215 37.53 -50.56 -8.06
CA ASP A 215 38.13 -51.35 -9.13
C ASP A 215 37.40 -52.70 -9.31
N GLY A 216 36.59 -52.79 -10.37
CA GLY A 216 35.87 -54.02 -10.73
C GLY A 216 34.98 -53.84 -11.96
N ASN A 217 35.29 -54.55 -13.04
CA ASN A 217 34.55 -54.57 -14.32
C ASN A 217 33.11 -55.11 -14.18
N VAL A 218 32.18 -54.31 -13.68
CA VAL A 218 30.74 -54.57 -13.83
C VAL A 218 30.09 -53.39 -14.54
N GLN A 219 29.95 -53.53 -15.85
CA GLN A 219 29.21 -52.58 -16.68
C GLN A 219 27.71 -52.85 -16.48
N VAL A 220 27.12 -52.23 -15.45
CA VAL A 220 25.68 -52.20 -15.23
C VAL A 220 25.10 -51.10 -16.12
N GLY A 221 24.17 -51.45 -17.00
CA GLY A 221 23.58 -50.50 -17.94
C GLY A 221 22.91 -49.31 -17.23
N ASN A 222 23.37 -48.11 -17.57
CA ASN A 222 22.86 -46.83 -17.07
C ASN A 222 21.52 -46.45 -17.72
N LEU A 223 20.49 -47.28 -17.57
CA LEU A 223 19.09 -46.86 -17.82
C LEU A 223 18.38 -46.66 -16.48
N ALA A 224 18.81 -45.66 -15.72
CA ALA A 224 17.92 -45.05 -14.75
C ALA A 224 17.11 -44.00 -15.52
N GLU A 225 15.85 -44.32 -15.82
CA GLU A 225 14.89 -43.33 -16.31
C GLU A 225 14.66 -42.30 -15.21
N ILE A 226 15.45 -41.23 -15.25
CA ILE A 226 15.29 -40.04 -14.42
C ILE A 226 14.03 -39.31 -14.88
N SER A 227 12.88 -39.77 -14.39
CA SER A 227 11.65 -38.99 -14.49
C SER A 227 11.81 -37.74 -13.63
N PRO A 228 11.60 -36.52 -14.19
CA PRO A 228 11.64 -35.30 -13.40
C PRO A 228 10.65 -35.44 -12.23
N THR A 229 11.15 -35.33 -10.99
CA THR A 229 10.29 -35.35 -9.82
C THR A 229 9.59 -34.00 -9.75
N ILE A 230 8.31 -33.96 -10.11
CA ILE A 230 7.47 -32.76 -9.95
C ILE A 230 7.08 -32.70 -8.48
N THR A 231 7.55 -31.68 -7.76
CA THR A 231 7.07 -31.40 -6.39
C THR A 231 6.23 -30.15 -6.39
N GLU A 232 5.04 -30.25 -5.80
CA GLU A 232 4.16 -29.10 -5.53
C GLU A 232 4.72 -28.30 -4.34
N GLU A 233 5.17 -27.08 -4.59
CA GLU A 233 5.65 -26.16 -3.55
C GLU A 233 4.57 -25.11 -3.23
N LYS A 234 4.21 -25.01 -1.94
CA LYS A 234 3.32 -23.96 -1.43
C LYS A 234 4.12 -22.69 -1.15
N PHE A 235 3.66 -21.56 -1.67
CA PHE A 235 4.28 -20.25 -1.41
C PHE A 235 3.20 -19.16 -1.31
N LEU A 236 3.57 -18.01 -0.75
CA LEU A 236 2.71 -16.84 -0.69
C LEU A 236 2.99 -15.93 -1.89
N LYS A 237 2.08 -15.95 -2.88
CA LYS A 237 2.21 -15.13 -4.08
C LYS A 237 1.66 -13.73 -3.84
N SER A 238 2.35 -12.73 -4.38
CA SER A 238 1.92 -11.32 -4.31
C SER A 238 1.43 -10.84 -5.69
N TYR A 239 0.33 -10.11 -5.71
CA TYR A 239 -0.28 -9.52 -6.90
C TYR A 239 -0.42 -8.01 -6.74
N ARG A 240 0.18 -7.24 -7.65
CA ARG A 240 0.27 -5.79 -7.51
C ARG A 240 -0.82 -5.07 -8.29
N MET A 241 -1.46 -4.12 -7.63
CA MET A 241 -2.20 -3.02 -8.25
C MET A 241 -1.37 -1.75 -8.13
N ASP A 242 -0.92 -1.22 -9.25
CA ASP A 242 -0.27 0.09 -9.34
C ASP A 242 -1.11 0.99 -10.23
N GLN A 243 -1.76 1.98 -9.62
CA GLN A 243 -2.79 2.78 -10.27
C GLN A 243 -2.64 4.26 -9.90
N LYS A 244 -2.81 5.12 -10.91
CA LYS A 244 -2.87 6.57 -10.76
C LYS A 244 -4.06 7.12 -11.53
N ARG A 245 -4.97 7.79 -10.83
CA ARG A 245 -6.23 8.27 -11.41
C ARG A 245 -6.47 9.74 -11.08
N ARG A 246 -6.87 10.52 -12.09
CA ARG A 246 -7.48 11.84 -11.89
C ARG A 246 -8.94 11.66 -11.45
N MET A 247 -9.31 12.36 -10.39
CA MET A 247 -10.59 12.23 -9.70
C MET A 247 -11.40 13.52 -9.83
N ARG A 248 -12.72 13.39 -9.80
CA ARG A 248 -13.65 14.52 -9.67
C ARG A 248 -14.26 14.48 -8.27
N SER A 249 -14.36 15.64 -7.63
CA SER A 249 -14.98 15.72 -6.31
C SER A 249 -16.47 15.36 -6.41
N SER A 250 -16.97 14.61 -5.42
CA SER A 250 -18.34 14.11 -5.33
C SER A 250 -18.71 12.98 -6.30
N GLU A 251 -17.76 12.47 -7.08
CA GLU A 251 -17.92 11.24 -7.86
C GLU A 251 -17.32 10.05 -7.11
N THR A 252 -17.95 8.88 -7.29
CA THR A 252 -17.38 7.61 -6.88
C THR A 252 -16.55 7.07 -8.03
N HIS A 253 -15.30 6.70 -7.75
CA HIS A 253 -14.42 6.11 -8.75
C HIS A 253 -14.08 4.67 -8.38
N TYR A 254 -13.84 3.88 -9.42
CA TYR A 254 -13.39 2.50 -9.33
C TYR A 254 -11.99 2.38 -9.94
N LEU A 255 -11.08 1.75 -9.21
CA LEU A 255 -9.75 1.35 -9.68
C LEU A 255 -9.73 -0.17 -9.68
N ASP A 256 -9.35 -0.75 -10.82
CA ASP A 256 -9.46 -2.16 -11.09
C ASP A 256 -8.11 -2.87 -11.22
N ASN A 257 -8.14 -4.12 -10.81
CA ASN A 257 -7.13 -5.14 -11.01
C ASN A 257 -7.87 -6.51 -11.10
N PRO A 258 -7.31 -7.54 -11.74
CA PRO A 258 -8.01 -8.83 -11.86
C PRO A 258 -8.37 -9.48 -10.53
N LEU A 259 -7.57 -9.30 -9.48
CA LEU A 259 -7.76 -9.98 -8.20
C LEU A 259 -8.26 -9.06 -7.08
N MET A 260 -8.16 -7.74 -7.26
CA MET A 260 -8.66 -6.77 -6.29
C MET A 260 -9.31 -5.56 -6.94
N GLY A 261 -10.07 -4.81 -6.15
CA GLY A 261 -10.64 -3.55 -6.56
C GLY A 261 -10.63 -2.53 -5.43
N MET A 262 -10.66 -1.27 -5.82
CA MET A 262 -10.78 -0.15 -4.90
C MET A 262 -11.92 0.78 -5.34
N ILE A 263 -12.85 1.05 -4.43
CA ILE A 263 -13.88 2.08 -4.58
C ILE A 263 -13.46 3.27 -3.74
N ILE A 264 -13.41 4.44 -4.36
CA ILE A 264 -13.00 5.69 -3.71
C ILE A 264 -14.06 6.75 -3.93
N GLN A 265 -14.43 7.46 -2.88
CA GLN A 265 -15.21 8.68 -2.97
C GLN A 265 -14.49 9.82 -2.25
N VAL A 266 -14.43 10.99 -2.89
CA VAL A 266 -13.85 12.19 -2.28
C VAL A 266 -14.87 13.32 -2.30
N ARG A 267 -15.30 13.77 -1.12
CA ARG A 267 -16.33 14.80 -0.94
C ARG A 267 -15.73 16.05 -0.35
N ARG A 268 -16.11 17.22 -0.87
CA ARG A 268 -15.70 18.48 -0.26
C ARG A 268 -16.47 18.70 1.06
N VAL A 269 -15.77 19.09 2.11
CA VAL A 269 -16.37 19.53 3.37
C VAL A 269 -17.01 20.90 3.12
N ARG A 270 -18.29 21.03 3.48
CA ARG A 270 -19.03 22.29 3.40
C ARG A 270 -18.81 23.12 4.65
#